data_AF-A0A1I2XIP5-F1
#
_entry.id   AF-A0A1I2XIP5-F1
#
_cell.length_a   1.000
_cell.length_b   1.000
_cell.length_c   1.000
_cell.angle_alpha   90.00
_cell.angle_beta   90.00
_cell.angle_gamma   90.00
#
_symmetry.space_group_name_H-M   'P 1'
#
loop_
_entity.id
_entity.type
_entity.pdbx_description
1 polymer ?
#
loop_
_entity_poly.entity_id
_entity_poly.type
_entity_poly.pdbx_seq_one_letter_code
_entity_poly.pdbx_strand_id
1 'polypeptide(L)'
;MNPLSSKTVNPSYIIDQKQYLSILLAKLMIIASLILNILVLIPVCIALIGDFKKIQKVAGSFTPARGILLSMYLTILIASILLLFFQQPILAFALFSMQIVYKIISPITVRTIKNPIVISNLFIALFHLITVIIMLKSGTFELTNP
;
A
#
# COMPACT_ATOMS: atom_id res chain seq x y z
N MET A 1 35.35 -42.10 -22.43
CA MET A 1 34.61 -41.93 -21.17
C MET A 1 35.19 -40.73 -20.45
N ASN A 2 34.47 -39.61 -20.43
CA ASN A 2 34.83 -38.44 -19.64
C ASN A 2 33.62 -38.15 -18.75
N PRO A 3 33.69 -38.35 -17.43
CA PRO A 3 32.54 -38.18 -16.57
C PRO A 3 32.27 -36.68 -16.44
N LEU A 4 31.03 -36.33 -16.79
CA LEU A 4 30.31 -35.11 -16.48
C LEU A 4 30.96 -34.28 -15.36
N SER A 5 31.61 -33.18 -15.77
CA SER A 5 31.88 -32.02 -14.93
C SER A 5 30.55 -31.58 -14.31
N SER A 6 30.31 -32.03 -13.08
CA SER A 6 29.25 -31.54 -12.21
C SER A 6 29.43 -30.04 -12.04
N LYS A 7 28.68 -29.26 -12.84
CA LYS A 7 28.40 -27.88 -12.51
C LYS A 7 27.81 -27.90 -11.10
N THR A 8 28.58 -27.37 -10.17
CA THR A 8 28.20 -27.12 -8.79
C THR A 8 26.96 -26.23 -8.82
N VAL A 9 25.78 -26.87 -8.73
CA VAL A 9 24.55 -26.16 -8.40
C VAL A 9 24.80 -25.55 -7.04
N ASN A 10 24.94 -24.23 -7.00
CA ASN A 10 25.16 -23.50 -5.77
C ASN A 10 24.01 -23.82 -4.79
N PRO A 11 24.24 -24.44 -3.62
CA PRO A 11 23.17 -24.92 -2.75
C PRO A 11 22.37 -23.80 -2.05
N SER A 12 22.64 -22.54 -2.37
CA SER A 12 22.18 -21.35 -1.64
C SER A 12 20.72 -20.95 -1.88
N TYR A 13 19.93 -21.72 -2.62
CA TYR A 13 18.50 -21.42 -2.88
C TYR A 13 17.61 -22.67 -2.80
N ILE A 14 17.66 -23.40 -1.68
CA ILE A 14 16.54 -24.29 -1.34
C ILE A 14 15.53 -23.45 -0.58
N ILE A 15 14.64 -22.77 -1.33
CA ILE A 15 13.47 -22.12 -0.72
C ILE A 15 12.57 -23.25 -0.21
N ASP A 16 12.44 -23.36 1.12
CA ASP A 16 11.48 -24.26 1.74
C ASP A 16 10.05 -23.93 1.27
N GLN A 17 9.19 -24.94 1.10
CA GLN A 17 7.79 -24.79 0.65
C GLN A 17 7.04 -23.73 1.47
N LYS A 18 7.31 -23.68 2.77
CA LYS A 18 6.73 -22.69 3.68
C LYS A 18 7.16 -21.26 3.34
N GLN A 19 8.40 -21.07 2.91
CA GLN A 19 8.95 -19.77 2.52
C GLN A 19 8.41 -19.33 1.15
N TYR A 20 8.27 -20.25 0.19
CA TYR A 20 7.64 -19.93 -1.09
C TYR A 20 6.19 -19.45 -0.89
N LEU A 21 5.43 -20.15 -0.03
CA LEU A 21 4.06 -19.76 0.30
C LEU A 21 3.99 -18.39 0.99
N SER A 22 4.91 -18.09 1.90
CA SER A 22 4.94 -16.78 2.59
C SER A 22 5.20 -15.63 1.61
N ILE A 23 6.10 -15.81 0.65
CA ILE A 23 6.40 -14.83 -0.41
C ILE A 23 5.19 -14.63 -1.33
N LEU A 24 4.53 -15.73 -1.73
CA LEU A 24 3.35 -15.66 -2.58
C LEU A 24 2.22 -14.90 -1.88
N LEU A 25 1.96 -15.22 -0.61
CA LEU A 25 0.97 -14.51 0.21
C LEU A 25 1.30 -13.02 0.32
N ALA A 26 2.57 -12.66 0.55
CA ALA A 26 2.98 -11.27 0.60
C ALA A 26 2.73 -10.52 -0.72
N LYS A 27 3.07 -11.13 -1.86
CA LYS A 27 2.79 -10.54 -3.19
C LYS A 27 1.29 -10.31 -3.41
N LEU A 28 0.45 -11.28 -3.06
CA LEU A 28 -1.00 -11.13 -3.15
C LEU A 28 -1.51 -10.00 -2.25
N MET A 29 -1.01 -9.91 -1.02
CA MET A 29 -1.38 -8.85 -0.08
C MET A 29 -0.94 -7.45 -0.55
N ILE A 30 0.24 -7.34 -1.17
CA ILE A 30 0.70 -6.09 -1.78
C ILE A 30 -0.27 -5.66 -2.89
N ILE A 31 -0.59 -6.56 -3.82
CA ILE A 31 -1.50 -6.28 -4.93
C ILE A 31 -2.88 -5.88 -4.39
N ALA A 32 -3.42 -6.64 -3.44
CA ALA A 32 -4.70 -6.33 -2.80
C ALA A 32 -4.69 -4.94 -2.14
N SER A 33 -3.58 -4.56 -1.49
CA SER A 33 -3.43 -3.24 -0.84
C SER A 33 -3.33 -2.11 -1.87
N LEU A 34 -2.63 -2.32 -2.99
CA LEU A 34 -2.57 -1.34 -4.09
C LEU A 34 -3.94 -1.16 -4.74
N ILE A 35 -4.65 -2.24 -5.00
CA ILE A 35 -6.03 -2.20 -5.54
C ILE A 35 -6.96 -1.48 -4.56
N LEU A 36 -6.87 -1.76 -3.26
CA LEU A 36 -7.66 -1.07 -2.24
C LEU A 36 -7.41 0.45 -2.26
N ASN A 37 -6.14 0.88 -2.38
CA ASN A 37 -5.84 2.31 -2.54
C ASN A 37 -6.54 2.88 -3.77
N ILE A 38 -6.47 2.21 -4.91
CA ILE A 38 -7.07 2.69 -6.15
C ILE A 38 -8.60 2.79 -6.03
N LEU A 39 -9.25 1.73 -5.55
CA LEU A 39 -10.70 1.66 -5.41
C LEU A 39 -11.26 2.71 -4.44
N VAL A 40 -10.52 3.05 -3.38
CA VAL A 40 -10.95 4.06 -2.42
C VAL A 40 -10.57 5.47 -2.89
N LEU A 41 -9.37 5.66 -3.44
CA LEU A 41 -8.89 7.01 -3.78
C LEU A 41 -9.55 7.58 -5.02
N ILE A 42 -9.93 6.79 -6.02
CA ILE A 42 -10.69 7.27 -7.18
C ILE A 42 -11.96 8.02 -6.74
N PRO A 43 -12.91 7.41 -6.01
CA PRO A 43 -14.13 8.10 -5.60
C PRO A 43 -13.84 9.25 -4.65
N VAL A 44 -12.84 9.14 -3.76
CA VAL A 44 -12.46 10.23 -2.86
C VAL A 44 -11.91 11.44 -3.64
N CYS A 45 -11.05 11.23 -4.63
CA CYS A 45 -10.51 12.31 -5.45
C CYS A 45 -11.61 12.96 -6.29
N ILE A 46 -12.48 12.18 -6.93
CA ILE A 46 -13.64 12.70 -7.67
C ILE A 46 -14.54 13.54 -6.76
N ALA A 47 -14.84 13.03 -5.56
CA ALA A 47 -15.62 13.72 -4.55
C ALA A 47 -14.99 15.06 -4.12
N LEU A 48 -13.67 15.09 -3.91
CA LEU A 48 -12.94 16.29 -3.53
C LEU A 48 -12.81 17.30 -4.67
N ILE A 49 -12.75 16.85 -5.93
CA ILE A 49 -12.73 17.73 -7.12
C ILE A 49 -14.11 18.34 -7.37
N GLY A 50 -15.17 17.53 -7.34
CA GLY A 50 -16.53 17.95 -7.71
C GLY A 50 -17.23 18.87 -6.71
N ASP A 51 -16.67 19.04 -5.51
CA ASP A 51 -17.18 19.92 -4.44
C ASP A 51 -18.69 19.83 -4.16
N PHE A 52 -19.26 18.63 -4.24
CA PHE A 52 -20.69 18.41 -4.05
C PHE A 52 -21.15 18.78 -2.63
N LYS A 53 -22.38 19.26 -2.47
CA LYS A 53 -22.99 19.59 -1.15
C LYS A 53 -22.86 18.47 -0.11
N LYS A 54 -22.90 17.19 -0.53
CA LYS A 54 -22.70 16.04 0.36
C LYS A 54 -21.27 15.95 0.90
N ILE A 55 -20.27 16.25 0.08
CA ILE A 55 -18.86 16.27 0.47
C ILE A 55 -18.57 17.48 1.33
N GLN A 56 -19.16 18.64 1.06
CA GLN A 56 -19.02 19.82 1.92
C GLN A 56 -19.49 19.56 3.36
N LYS A 57 -20.52 18.72 3.56
CA LYS A 57 -20.98 18.30 4.91
C LYS A 57 -19.97 17.42 5.65
N VAL A 58 -19.08 16.74 4.94
CA VAL A 58 -18.13 15.76 5.52
C VAL A 58 -16.71 16.31 5.58
N ALA A 59 -16.27 17.01 4.54
CA ALA A 59 -14.91 17.51 4.34
C ALA A 59 -14.81 19.04 4.41
N GLY A 60 -15.92 19.76 4.57
CA GLY A 60 -15.96 21.22 4.52
C GLY A 60 -15.93 21.77 3.09
N SER A 61 -16.10 23.09 2.97
CA SER A 61 -15.94 23.80 1.70
C SER A 61 -14.52 23.66 1.13
N PHE A 62 -14.34 24.01 -0.13
CA PHE A 62 -13.00 24.06 -0.71
C PHE A 62 -12.10 25.04 0.07
N THR A 63 -10.91 24.57 0.43
CA THR A 63 -9.86 25.34 1.11
C THR A 63 -8.49 24.93 0.55
N PRO A 64 -7.44 25.77 0.69
CA PRO A 64 -6.08 25.38 0.30
C PRO A 64 -5.63 24.06 0.94
N ALA A 65 -5.99 23.81 2.20
CA ALA A 65 -5.70 22.56 2.90
C ALA A 65 -6.36 21.33 2.23
N ARG A 66 -7.61 21.47 1.77
CA ARG A 66 -8.29 20.42 0.99
C ARG A 66 -7.63 20.19 -0.37
N GLY A 67 -7.13 21.26 -1.00
CA GLY A 67 -6.32 21.16 -2.22
C GLY A 67 -5.04 20.34 -2.02
N ILE A 68 -4.29 20.61 -0.95
CA ILE A 68 -3.09 19.84 -0.58
C ILE A 68 -3.43 18.36 -0.33
N LEU A 69 -4.53 18.10 0.39
CA LEU A 69 -4.98 16.73 0.64
C LEU A 69 -5.33 16.00 -0.66
N LEU A 70 -6.01 16.67 -1.59
CA LEU A 70 -6.29 16.11 -2.92
C LEU A 70 -5.00 15.80 -3.69
N SER A 71 -4.02 16.69 -3.67
CA SER A 71 -2.72 16.44 -4.30
C SER A 71 -2.03 15.20 -3.71
N MET A 72 -2.00 15.07 -2.38
CA MET A 72 -1.45 13.88 -1.72
C MET A 72 -2.19 12.59 -2.13
N TYR A 73 -3.52 12.62 -2.16
CA TYR A 73 -4.33 11.48 -2.56
C TYR A 73 -4.11 11.09 -4.03
N LEU A 74 -3.98 12.06 -4.93
CA LEU A 74 -3.62 11.81 -6.33
C LEU A 74 -2.21 11.21 -6.45
N THR A 75 -1.24 11.71 -5.68
CA THR A 75 0.12 11.14 -5.64
C THR A 75 0.08 9.67 -5.21
N ILE A 76 -0.66 9.34 -4.14
CA ILE A 76 -0.79 7.95 -3.66
C ILE A 76 -1.49 7.08 -4.70
N LEU A 77 -2.53 7.60 -5.37
CA LEU A 77 -3.25 6.89 -6.42
C LEU A 77 -2.32 6.55 -7.59
N ILE A 78 -1.59 7.55 -8.11
CA ILE A 78 -0.63 7.37 -9.21
C ILE A 78 0.47 6.40 -8.81
N ALA A 79 1.08 6.58 -7.63
CA ALA A 79 2.10 5.66 -7.12
C ALA A 79 1.56 4.23 -6.99
N SER A 80 0.31 4.05 -6.55
CA SER A 80 -0.31 2.73 -6.44
C SER A 80 -0.51 2.08 -7.81
N ILE A 81 -0.93 2.84 -8.82
CA ILE A 81 -1.06 2.36 -10.20
C ILE A 81 0.31 1.95 -10.76
N LEU A 82 1.33 2.81 -10.62
CA LEU A 82 2.69 2.49 -11.09
C LEU A 82 3.25 1.24 -10.43
N LEU A 83 3.04 1.07 -9.12
CA LEU A 83 3.52 -0.09 -8.39
C LEU A 83 2.80 -1.39 -8.76
N LEU A 84 1.58 -1.35 -9.30
CA LEU A 84 0.95 -2.55 -9.86
C LEU A 84 1.71 -3.08 -11.08
N PHE A 85 2.32 -2.20 -11.88
CA PHE A 85 3.10 -2.57 -13.05
C PHE A 85 4.54 -2.98 -12.68
N PHE A 86 5.21 -2.21 -11.82
CA PHE A 86 6.61 -2.45 -11.47
C PHE A 86 6.80 -3.51 -10.37
N GLN A 87 5.78 -3.75 -9.54
CA GLN A 87 5.77 -4.77 -8.49
C GLN A 87 6.99 -4.74 -7.54
N GLN A 88 7.53 -3.55 -7.27
CA GLN A 88 8.69 -3.36 -6.40
C GLN A 88 8.28 -3.37 -4.92
N PRO A 89 8.57 -4.44 -4.14
CA PRO A 89 8.08 -4.59 -2.77
C PRO A 89 8.60 -3.52 -1.82
N ILE A 90 9.85 -3.08 -1.99
CA ILE A 90 10.45 -2.04 -1.15
C ILE A 90 9.75 -0.68 -1.29
N LEU A 91 9.36 -0.32 -2.52
CA LEU A 91 8.63 0.92 -2.80
C LEU A 91 7.18 0.82 -2.29
N ALA A 92 6.54 -0.35 -2.45
CA ALA A 92 5.22 -0.60 -1.89
C ALA A 92 5.22 -0.51 -0.35
N PHE A 93 6.23 -1.07 0.31
CA PHE A 93 6.42 -0.96 1.75
C PHE A 93 6.49 0.51 2.18
N ALA A 94 7.37 1.31 1.55
CA ALA A 94 7.51 2.73 1.86
C ALA A 94 6.18 3.49 1.67
N LEU A 95 5.47 3.22 0.57
CA LEU A 95 4.17 3.81 0.30
C LEU A 95 3.14 3.45 1.39
N PHE A 96 3.04 2.18 1.78
CA PHE A 96 2.10 1.74 2.81
C PHE A 96 2.44 2.29 4.19
N SER A 97 3.73 2.32 4.57
CA SER A 97 4.18 2.88 5.86
C SER A 97 3.78 4.34 6.03
N MET A 98 4.02 5.17 5.00
CA MET A 98 3.57 6.56 4.99
C MET A 98 2.05 6.67 5.14
N GLN A 99 1.30 5.77 4.49
CA GLN A 99 -0.15 5.75 4.60
C GLN A 99 -0.65 5.38 5.99
N ILE A 100 -0.04 4.37 6.61
CA ILE A 100 -0.39 3.95 7.97
C ILE A 100 -0.21 5.11 8.95
N VAL A 101 0.94 5.79 8.89
CA VAL A 101 1.24 6.92 9.79
C VAL A 101 0.21 8.03 9.61
N TYR A 102 -0.02 8.52 8.37
CA TYR A 102 -0.96 9.62 8.17
C TYR A 102 -2.38 9.25 8.62
N LYS A 103 -2.82 8.00 8.35
CA LYS A 103 -4.18 7.56 8.65
C LYS A 103 -4.39 7.43 10.15
N ILE A 104 -3.40 6.94 10.89
CA ILE A 104 -3.44 6.82 12.36
C ILE A 104 -3.45 8.19 13.03
N ILE A 105 -2.69 9.17 12.54
CA ILE A 105 -2.69 10.52 13.13
C ILE A 105 -3.93 11.34 12.73
N SER A 106 -4.64 10.95 11.65
CA SER A 106 -5.78 11.70 11.12
C SER A 106 -6.92 12.01 12.11
N PRO A 107 -7.33 11.12 13.04
CA PRO A 107 -8.38 11.44 14.01
C PRO A 107 -7.95 12.52 15.00
N ILE A 108 -6.66 12.61 15.30
CA ILE A 108 -6.08 13.61 16.20
C ILE A 108 -6.08 14.97 15.50
N THR A 109 -5.63 15.01 14.24
CA THR A 109 -5.55 16.26 13.48
C THR A 109 -6.93 16.80 13.07
N VAL A 110 -7.86 15.91 12.73
CA VAL A 110 -9.26 16.27 12.40
C VAL A 110 -10.10 16.46 13.66
N ARG A 111 -9.59 16.06 14.84
CA ARG A 111 -10.24 16.16 16.15
C ARG A 111 -11.60 15.45 16.23
N THR A 112 -11.79 14.41 15.42
CA THR A 112 -12.99 13.56 15.48
C THR A 112 -12.72 12.19 14.88
N ILE A 113 -13.31 11.17 15.50
CA ILE A 113 -13.37 9.79 14.98
C ILE A 113 -14.71 9.48 14.29
N LYS A 114 -15.70 10.39 14.39
CA LYS A 114 -17.06 10.17 13.83
C LYS A 114 -17.14 10.53 12.35
N ASN A 115 -16.09 11.12 11.80
CA ASN A 115 -16.05 11.47 10.38
C ASN A 115 -15.89 10.18 9.54
N PRO A 116 -16.76 9.94 8.55
CA PRO A 116 -16.69 8.72 7.74
C PRO A 116 -15.36 8.56 7.00
N ILE A 117 -14.70 9.66 6.59
CA ILE A 117 -13.38 9.63 5.95
C ILE A 117 -12.31 9.14 6.94
N VAL A 118 -12.36 9.62 8.18
CA VAL A 118 -11.43 9.20 9.24
C VAL A 118 -11.63 7.71 9.56
N ILE A 119 -12.88 7.25 9.65
CA ILE A 119 -13.20 5.84 9.87
C ILE A 119 -12.64 4.98 8.73
N SER A 120 -12.90 5.33 7.47
CA SER A 120 -12.34 4.62 6.31
C SER A 120 -10.81 4.61 6.33
N ASN A 121 -10.18 5.73 6.69
CA ASN A 121 -8.73 5.81 6.82
C ASN A 121 -8.20 4.82 7.89
N LEU A 122 -8.83 4.71 9.05
CA LEU A 122 -8.39 3.76 10.08
C LEU A 122 -8.51 2.29 9.62
N PHE A 123 -9.60 1.93 8.95
CA PHE A 123 -9.74 0.57 8.40
C PHE A 123 -8.67 0.24 7.37
N ILE A 124 -8.38 1.17 6.47
CA ILE A 124 -7.34 0.95 5.45
C ILE A 124 -5.95 0.92 6.09
N ALA A 125 -5.72 1.72 7.13
CA ALA A 125 -4.46 1.67 7.88
C ALA A 125 -4.23 0.30 8.52
N LEU A 126 -5.27 -0.29 9.10
CA LEU A 126 -5.20 -1.64 9.66
C LEU A 126 -4.89 -2.69 8.58
N PHE A 127 -5.55 -2.59 7.42
CA PHE A 127 -5.29 -3.48 6.29
C PHE A 127 -3.83 -3.39 5.82
N HIS A 128 -3.34 -2.16 5.62
CA HIS A 128 -1.96 -1.92 5.19
C HIS A 128 -0.94 -2.35 6.24
N LEU A 129 -1.26 -2.21 7.53
CA LEU A 129 -0.41 -2.68 8.62
C LEU A 129 -0.25 -4.20 8.57
N ILE A 130 -1.34 -4.94 8.34
CA ILE A 130 -1.30 -6.41 8.18
C ILE A 130 -0.41 -6.77 6.97
N THR A 131 -0.60 -6.09 5.83
CA THR A 131 0.24 -6.30 4.64
C THR A 131 1.71 -6.07 4.95
N VAL A 132 2.06 -4.96 5.60
CA VAL A 132 3.44 -4.63 5.98
C VAL A 132 4.05 -5.70 6.91
N ILE A 133 3.30 -6.20 7.90
CA ILE A 133 3.77 -7.27 8.79
C ILE A 133 4.05 -8.55 8.00
N ILE A 134 3.19 -8.91 7.05
CA ILE A 134 3.38 -10.09 6.19
C ILE A 134 4.62 -9.91 5.29
N MET A 135 4.83 -8.72 4.73
CA MET A 135 6.02 -8.41 3.92
C MET A 135 7.32 -8.56 4.72
N LEU A 136 7.35 -8.07 5.96
CA LEU A 136 8.52 -8.17 6.85
C LEU A 136 8.83 -9.64 7.22
N LYS A 137 7.81 -10.49 7.35
CA LYS A 137 7.98 -11.90 7.74
C LYS A 137 8.28 -12.84 6.58
N SER A 138 8.02 -12.43 5.33
CA SER A 138 8.08 -13.31 4.15
C SER A 138 9.41 -13.26 3.41
N GLY A 139 10.35 -12.38 3.78
CA GLY A 139 11.61 -12.22 3.06
C GLY A 139 11.45 -11.61 1.66
N THR A 140 10.29 -10.98 1.36
CA THR A 140 10.01 -10.39 0.03
C THR A 140 11.05 -9.37 -0.45
N PHE A 141 11.81 -8.75 0.45
CA PHE A 141 12.83 -7.76 0.11
C PHE A 141 14.12 -8.36 -0.42
N GLU A 142 14.48 -9.57 0.02
CA GLU A 142 15.75 -10.24 -0.31
C GLU A 142 15.79 -10.74 -1.76
N LEU A 143 14.63 -11.03 -2.36
CA LEU A 143 14.51 -11.52 -3.73
C LEU A 143 14.52 -10.44 -4.80
N THR A 144 14.60 -9.16 -4.40
CA THR A 144 14.53 -8.01 -5.31
C THR A 144 15.81 -7.20 -5.38
N ASN A 145 16.83 -7.57 -4.60
CA ASN A 145 18.20 -7.10 -4.80
C ASN A 145 18.94 -8.15 -5.66
N PRO A 146 19.37 -7.82 -6.88
CA PRO A 146 20.19 -8.72 -7.70
C PRO A 146 21.57 -8.98 -7.10
#